data_AF-R9JMY6-F1
#
_entry.id   AF-R9JMY6-F1
#
_cell.length_a   1.000
_cell.length_b   1.000
_cell.length_c   1.000
_cell.angle_alpha   90.00
_cell.angle_beta   90.00
_cell.angle_gamma   90.00
#
_symmetry.space_group_name_H-M   'P 1'
#
loop_
_entity.id
_entity.type
_entity.pdbx_description
1 polymer ?
#
loop_
_entity_poly.entity_id
_entity_poly.type
_entity_poly.pdbx_seq_one_letter_code
_entity_poly.pdbx_strand_id
1 'polypeptide(L)'
;MDFVLPPLQHFFLLSSLLHELYHLEFTVLQTEEDISAFCSQHCFHPLQKEFTPAGLDEIILQAAPDTIVHTIDYFRIHLMLFTLEQTCIAMGPFCPLLFSQKDACTLLSDSRLHAIGTMEFLSYASACPFLSEKHARNIVRSLLHCIYPYEDDRTIIDLTVNSIQPEKIEESESTRANYALLLEKRYSYEQNFRKNIMEGNQRAALLNLANMEQDVSYLKRIGSTLENEKIGAAISRTTARLAAMDGGLPGITADQISNQNTKDTLAARTVDDILRAKEKMICSYCAAVRATKESQYSVLVQSVLYEIEHKFHQDISLSDLANELAVSKNYLIKRFKTEVGMTPIQYLTDFRLKRAAMLLAEHTLSIQNIANVVGIPDSNYFTKLFKKSFHMTPQQYRKTKII
;
A
#
# COMPACT_ATOMS: atom_id res chain seq x y z
N MET A 1 -11.05 -13.35 -42.79
CA MET A 1 -12.17 -12.45 -42.49
C MET A 1 -12.02 -12.10 -41.03
N ASP A 2 -11.37 -10.99 -40.74
CA ASP A 2 -11.29 -10.49 -39.38
C ASP A 2 -12.69 -10.01 -39.01
N PHE A 3 -13.31 -10.67 -38.03
CA PHE A 3 -14.56 -10.22 -37.43
C PHE A 3 -14.26 -8.98 -36.60
N VAL A 4 -14.19 -7.82 -37.26
CA VAL A 4 -14.14 -6.53 -36.57
C VAL A 4 -15.56 -6.25 -36.07
N LEU A 5 -15.76 -6.35 -34.76
CA LEU A 5 -17.02 -5.94 -34.13
C LEU A 5 -17.25 -4.45 -34.42
N PRO A 6 -18.50 -4.01 -34.62
CA PRO A 6 -18.85 -2.60 -34.68
C PRO A 6 -18.28 -1.83 -33.47
N PRO A 7 -17.80 -0.59 -33.65
CA PRO A 7 -17.19 0.21 -32.57
C PRO A 7 -17.97 0.22 -31.25
N LEU A 8 -19.29 0.40 -31.31
CA LEU A 8 -20.15 0.35 -30.13
C LEU A 8 -20.22 -1.05 -29.46
N GLN A 9 -20.23 -2.14 -30.23
CA GLN A 9 -20.19 -3.50 -29.66
C GLN A 9 -18.84 -3.80 -29.01
N HIS A 10 -17.75 -3.32 -29.62
CA HIS A 10 -16.41 -3.46 -29.06
C HIS A 10 -16.26 -2.65 -27.78
N PHE A 11 -16.84 -1.44 -27.75
CA PHE A 11 -16.92 -0.58 -26.58
C PHE A 11 -17.62 -1.27 -25.39
N PHE A 12 -18.80 -1.86 -25.57
CA PHE A 12 -19.54 -2.49 -24.46
C PHE A 12 -18.78 -3.65 -23.81
N LEU A 13 -18.01 -4.42 -24.59
CA LEU A 13 -17.16 -5.48 -24.06
C LEU A 13 -16.02 -4.90 -23.20
N LEU A 14 -15.35 -3.87 -23.71
CA LEU A 14 -14.22 -3.22 -23.02
C LEU A 14 -14.68 -2.45 -21.78
N SER A 15 -15.82 -1.76 -21.84
CA SER A 15 -16.38 -1.04 -20.69
C SER A 15 -16.81 -1.99 -19.57
N SER A 16 -17.35 -3.17 -19.91
CA SER A 16 -17.67 -4.21 -18.92
C SER A 16 -16.42 -4.70 -18.18
N LEU A 17 -15.32 -4.94 -18.89
CA LEU A 17 -14.04 -5.31 -18.28
C LEU A 17 -13.50 -4.18 -17.37
N LEU A 18 -13.57 -2.94 -17.82
CA LEU A 18 -13.13 -1.78 -17.03
C LEU A 18 -13.99 -1.58 -15.78
N HIS A 19 -15.28 -1.88 -15.85
CA HIS A 19 -16.16 -1.90 -14.69
C HIS A 19 -15.75 -2.97 -13.68
N GLU A 20 -15.44 -4.20 -14.10
CA GLU A 20 -14.98 -5.25 -13.19
C GLU A 20 -13.63 -4.92 -12.52
N LEU A 21 -12.73 -4.26 -13.24
CA LEU A 21 -11.39 -3.95 -12.74
C LEU A 21 -11.34 -2.70 -11.84
N TYR A 22 -12.15 -1.68 -12.16
CA TYR A 22 -12.04 -0.35 -11.55
C TYR A 22 -13.36 0.17 -10.95
N HIS A 23 -14.46 -0.58 -11.05
CA HIS A 23 -15.82 -0.12 -10.74
C HIS A 23 -16.23 1.15 -11.49
N LEU A 24 -15.60 1.40 -12.64
CA LEU A 24 -15.83 2.59 -13.44
C LEU A 24 -17.10 2.42 -14.27
N GLU A 25 -17.97 3.42 -14.24
CA GLU A 25 -19.21 3.42 -15.03
C GLU A 25 -19.01 4.17 -16.34
N PHE A 26 -19.66 3.65 -17.38
CA PHE A 26 -19.71 4.29 -18.69
C PHE A 26 -21.17 4.43 -19.12
N THR A 27 -21.62 5.65 -19.30
CA THR A 27 -23.01 5.97 -19.62
C THR A 27 -23.11 6.55 -21.01
N VAL A 28 -24.02 6.01 -21.81
CA VAL A 28 -24.36 6.54 -23.13
C VAL A 28 -25.31 7.72 -22.97
N LEU A 29 -24.94 8.87 -23.51
CA LEU A 29 -25.71 10.12 -23.44
C LEU A 29 -26.18 10.48 -24.85
N GLN A 30 -27.32 9.95 -25.27
CA GLN A 30 -27.86 10.17 -26.61
C GLN A 30 -29.16 10.97 -26.62
N THR A 31 -29.99 10.80 -25.60
CA THR A 31 -31.30 11.46 -25.47
C THR A 31 -31.37 12.34 -24.23
N GLU A 32 -32.33 13.27 -24.21
CA GLU A 32 -32.62 14.08 -23.01
C GLU A 32 -32.97 13.19 -21.79
N GLU A 33 -33.60 12.03 -22.03
CA GLU A 33 -33.92 11.06 -20.98
C GLU A 33 -32.66 10.44 -20.37
N ASP A 34 -31.67 10.07 -21.19
CA ASP A 34 -30.37 9.54 -20.72
C ASP A 34 -29.64 10.57 -19.86
N ILE A 35 -29.63 11.83 -20.30
CA ILE A 35 -28.99 12.96 -19.60
C ILE A 35 -29.69 13.20 -18.26
N SER A 36 -31.03 13.25 -18.26
CA SER A 36 -31.80 13.42 -17.03
C SER A 36 -31.61 12.26 -16.05
N ALA A 37 -31.53 11.01 -16.54
CA ALA A 37 -31.27 9.84 -15.72
C ALA A 37 -29.88 9.89 -15.09
N PHE A 38 -28.85 10.19 -15.88
CA PHE A 38 -27.47 10.35 -15.40
C PHE A 38 -27.37 11.44 -14.32
N CYS A 39 -27.94 12.61 -14.58
CA CYS A 39 -27.94 13.71 -13.62
C CYS A 39 -28.71 13.35 -12.33
N SER A 40 -29.85 12.67 -12.43
CA SER A 40 -30.62 12.23 -11.25
C SER A 40 -29.86 11.22 -10.40
N GLN A 41 -29.02 10.40 -11.01
CA GLN A 41 -28.22 9.40 -10.34
C GLN A 41 -26.97 9.98 -9.66
N HIS A 42 -26.31 10.96 -10.28
CA HIS A 42 -24.96 11.39 -9.86
C HIS A 42 -24.87 12.81 -9.28
N CYS A 43 -25.90 13.65 -9.47
CA CYS A 43 -25.94 15.00 -8.91
C CYS A 43 -26.28 14.95 -7.42
N PHE A 44 -25.28 15.25 -6.59
CA PHE A 44 -25.39 15.34 -5.15
C PHE A 44 -25.91 16.69 -4.68
N HIS A 45 -25.56 17.78 -5.38
CA HIS A 45 -25.97 19.13 -5.02
C HIS A 45 -26.08 20.05 -6.25
N PRO A 46 -27.03 21.01 -6.30
CA PRO A 46 -27.24 21.89 -7.44
C PRO A 46 -26.05 22.77 -7.87
N LEU A 47 -25.00 22.88 -7.05
CA LEU A 47 -23.77 23.58 -7.41
C LEU A 47 -22.86 22.77 -8.36
N GLN A 48 -23.12 21.48 -8.51
CA GLN A 48 -22.46 20.61 -9.48
C GLN A 48 -23.06 20.82 -10.86
N LYS A 49 -22.77 21.97 -11.48
CA LYS A 49 -23.33 22.34 -12.78
C LYS A 49 -23.09 21.25 -13.82
N GLU A 50 -21.92 20.64 -13.78
CA GLU A 50 -21.47 19.53 -14.62
C GLU A 50 -22.36 18.29 -14.53
N PHE A 51 -23.11 18.13 -13.43
CA PHE A 51 -24.04 17.04 -13.17
C PHE A 51 -25.51 17.51 -13.19
N THR A 52 -25.79 18.72 -13.68
CA THR A 52 -27.16 19.17 -13.99
C THR A 52 -27.45 18.99 -15.48
N PRO A 53 -28.71 18.75 -15.91
CA PRO A 53 -29.01 18.55 -17.32
C PRO A 53 -28.50 19.69 -18.21
N ALA A 54 -28.77 20.94 -17.83
CA ALA A 54 -28.34 22.11 -18.57
C ALA A 54 -26.81 22.24 -18.69
N GLY A 55 -26.08 21.99 -17.60
CA GLY A 55 -24.62 22.06 -17.65
C GLY A 55 -23.99 20.88 -18.38
N LEU A 56 -24.56 19.68 -18.28
CA LEU A 56 -24.10 18.51 -19.02
C LEU A 56 -24.34 18.67 -20.52
N ASP A 57 -25.48 19.25 -20.94
CA ASP A 57 -25.74 19.62 -22.33
C ASP A 57 -24.66 20.57 -22.88
N GLU A 58 -24.31 21.62 -22.12
CA GLU A 58 -23.24 22.55 -22.50
C GLU A 58 -21.89 21.84 -22.69
N ILE A 59 -21.58 20.86 -21.85
CA ILE A 59 -20.34 20.07 -21.93
C ILE A 59 -20.35 19.13 -23.13
N ILE A 60 -21.48 18.47 -23.41
CA ILE A 60 -21.64 17.59 -24.57
C ILE A 60 -21.44 18.37 -25.88
N LEU A 61 -21.92 19.61 -25.95
CA LEU A 61 -21.70 20.48 -27.12
C LEU A 61 -20.21 20.77 -27.39
N GLN A 62 -19.35 20.68 -26.38
CA GLN A 62 -17.90 20.85 -26.52
C GLN A 62 -17.17 19.52 -26.87
N ALA A 63 -17.84 18.37 -26.76
CA ALA A 63 -17.28 17.05 -27.01
C ALA A 63 -17.25 16.71 -28.51
N ALA A 64 -16.40 17.41 -29.26
CA ALA A 64 -16.17 17.13 -30.68
C ALA A 64 -15.59 15.71 -30.91
N PRO A 65 -15.75 15.13 -32.12
CA PRO A 65 -15.29 13.77 -32.46
C PRO A 65 -13.85 13.45 -32.01
N ASP A 66 -12.91 14.37 -32.19
CA ASP A 66 -11.48 14.14 -31.93
C ASP A 66 -11.02 14.65 -30.56
N THR A 67 -11.97 14.76 -29.61
CA THR A 67 -11.71 15.34 -28.29
C THR A 67 -12.11 14.40 -27.16
N ILE A 68 -11.36 14.49 -26.06
CA ILE A 68 -11.75 13.97 -24.75
C ILE A 68 -11.94 15.19 -23.86
N VAL A 69 -13.16 15.42 -23.43
CA VAL A 69 -13.51 16.51 -22.52
C VAL A 69 -13.35 16.01 -21.09
N HIS A 70 -12.57 16.71 -20.29
CA HIS A 70 -12.41 16.45 -18.86
C HIS A 70 -12.94 17.65 -18.09
N THR A 71 -13.83 17.40 -17.14
CA THR A 71 -14.37 18.42 -16.24
C THR A 71 -14.24 18.00 -14.78
N ILE A 72 -14.21 18.99 -13.89
CA ILE A 72 -14.12 18.84 -12.45
C ILE A 72 -15.18 19.74 -11.83
N ASP A 73 -16.04 19.16 -11.03
CA ASP A 73 -17.13 19.91 -10.40
C ASP A 73 -16.68 20.69 -9.15
N TYR A 74 -17.67 21.34 -8.53
CA TYR A 74 -17.51 22.09 -7.29
C TYR A 74 -16.88 21.28 -6.14
N PHE A 75 -17.22 19.99 -6.04
CA PHE A 75 -16.76 19.08 -4.98
C PHE A 75 -15.50 18.29 -5.36
N ARG A 76 -14.85 18.64 -6.48
CA ARG A 76 -13.69 17.94 -7.04
C ARG A 76 -13.99 16.52 -7.51
N ILE A 77 -15.22 16.22 -7.90
CA ILE A 77 -15.59 15.01 -8.61
C ILE A 77 -15.34 15.23 -10.10
N HIS A 78 -14.73 14.23 -10.73
CA HIS A 78 -14.30 14.30 -12.12
C HIS A 78 -15.28 13.56 -13.02
N LEU A 79 -15.43 14.07 -14.24
CA LEU A 79 -16.18 13.43 -15.32
C LEU A 79 -15.37 13.58 -16.63
N MET A 80 -15.31 12.51 -17.42
CA MET A 80 -14.72 12.55 -18.76
C MET A 80 -15.75 12.19 -19.81
N LEU A 81 -15.79 12.94 -20.92
CA LEU A 81 -16.67 12.68 -22.04
C LEU A 81 -15.87 12.50 -23.32
N PHE A 82 -16.32 11.59 -24.17
CA PHE A 82 -15.79 11.37 -25.51
C PHE A 82 -16.90 10.82 -26.41
N THR A 83 -16.70 10.84 -27.72
CA THR A 83 -17.73 10.44 -28.69
C THR A 83 -17.33 9.19 -29.48
N LEU A 84 -18.27 8.26 -29.68
CA LEU A 84 -18.13 7.11 -30.57
C LEU A 84 -19.25 7.15 -31.61
N GLU A 85 -18.92 7.16 -32.90
CA GLU A 85 -19.93 7.12 -33.98
C GLU A 85 -21.08 8.15 -33.81
N GLN A 86 -20.76 9.36 -33.30
CA GLN A 86 -21.69 10.46 -32.96
C GLN A 86 -22.49 10.31 -31.65
N THR A 87 -22.26 9.23 -30.90
CA THR A 87 -22.83 9.04 -29.56
C THR A 87 -21.86 9.55 -28.51
N CYS A 88 -22.33 10.41 -27.60
CA CYS A 88 -21.53 10.87 -26.47
C CYS A 88 -21.52 9.81 -25.35
N ILE A 89 -20.36 9.61 -24.75
CA ILE A 89 -20.14 8.64 -23.68
C ILE A 89 -19.51 9.37 -22.51
N ALA A 90 -20.14 9.28 -21.35
CA ALA A 90 -19.62 9.72 -20.08
C ALA A 90 -18.90 8.58 -19.38
N MET A 91 -17.66 8.82 -18.94
CA MET A 91 -16.90 7.96 -18.05
C MET A 91 -16.80 8.62 -16.67
N GLY A 92 -17.39 7.99 -15.67
CA GLY A 92 -17.50 8.52 -14.32
C GLY A 92 -18.95 8.69 -13.86
N PRO A 93 -19.17 9.35 -12.71
CA PRO A 93 -18.21 10.14 -11.93
C PRO A 93 -17.07 9.33 -11.33
N PHE A 94 -15.90 9.95 -11.12
CA PHE A 94 -14.79 9.36 -10.37
C PHE A 94 -14.10 10.42 -9.50
N CYS A 95 -13.41 9.98 -8.46
CA CYS A 95 -12.77 10.87 -7.50
C CYS A 95 -11.27 10.57 -7.36
N PRO A 96 -10.37 11.49 -7.77
CA PRO A 96 -8.92 11.28 -7.60
C PRO A 96 -8.43 11.67 -6.21
N LEU A 97 -9.27 12.32 -5.39
CA LEU A 97 -8.93 12.81 -4.06
C LEU A 97 -9.64 12.00 -2.98
N LEU A 98 -8.95 11.84 -1.87
CA LEU A 98 -9.48 11.28 -0.64
C LEU A 98 -9.71 12.45 0.32
N PHE A 99 -10.95 12.59 0.76
CA PHE A 99 -11.33 13.63 1.69
C PHE A 99 -11.31 13.10 3.12
N SER A 100 -10.55 13.76 4.00
CA SER A 100 -10.72 13.60 5.44
C SER A 100 -11.97 14.34 5.92
N GLN A 101 -12.42 14.06 7.14
CA GLN A 101 -13.49 14.83 7.77
C GLN A 101 -13.18 16.33 7.84
N LYS A 102 -11.90 16.68 8.01
CA LYS A 102 -11.48 18.08 8.03
C LYS A 102 -11.51 18.70 6.64
N ASP A 103 -11.07 17.97 5.60
CA ASP A 103 -11.20 18.43 4.21
C ASP A 103 -12.64 18.70 3.84
N ALA A 104 -13.55 17.79 4.23
CA ALA A 104 -14.98 17.97 4.07
C ALA A 104 -15.49 19.20 4.82
N CYS A 105 -15.13 19.40 6.09
CA CYS A 105 -15.50 20.62 6.82
C CYS A 105 -14.96 21.90 6.17
N THR A 106 -13.73 21.87 5.63
CA THR A 106 -13.14 23.01 4.92
C THR A 106 -13.90 23.29 3.62
N LEU A 107 -14.18 22.26 2.82
CA LEU A 107 -14.95 22.40 1.57
C LEU A 107 -16.38 22.90 1.83
N LEU A 108 -17.04 22.38 2.86
CA LEU A 108 -18.40 22.73 3.27
C LEU A 108 -18.48 24.03 4.10
N SER A 109 -17.35 24.69 4.38
CA SER A 109 -17.34 25.99 5.08
C SER A 109 -17.86 27.13 4.21
N ASP A 110 -17.99 26.90 2.89
CA ASP A 110 -18.65 27.82 1.97
C ASP A 110 -20.12 28.04 2.37
N SER A 111 -20.53 29.30 2.43
CA SER A 111 -21.87 29.68 2.86
C SER A 111 -22.99 29.16 1.95
N ARG A 112 -22.67 28.79 0.71
CA ARG A 112 -23.60 28.17 -0.24
C ARG A 112 -23.89 26.70 0.08
N LEU A 113 -23.17 26.09 1.03
CA LEU A 113 -23.22 24.66 1.36
C LEU A 113 -23.77 24.34 2.75
N HIS A 114 -24.32 25.33 3.47
CA HIS A 114 -24.78 25.20 4.85
C HIS A 114 -25.80 24.07 5.14
N ALA A 115 -26.41 23.47 4.11
CA ALA A 115 -27.38 22.39 4.25
C ALA A 115 -26.77 20.97 4.20
N ILE A 116 -25.49 20.82 3.83
CA ILE A 116 -24.86 19.50 3.63
C ILE A 116 -24.11 19.04 4.88
N GLY A 117 -24.38 17.82 5.34
CA GLY A 117 -23.63 17.21 6.44
C GLY A 117 -22.24 16.73 6.03
N THR A 118 -21.24 16.83 6.91
CA THR A 118 -19.88 16.33 6.64
C THR A 118 -19.86 14.84 6.28
N MET A 119 -20.61 14.02 7.03
CA MET A 119 -20.69 12.57 6.78
C MET A 119 -21.47 12.24 5.50
N GLU A 120 -22.45 13.06 5.15
CA GLU A 120 -23.23 12.93 3.92
C GLU A 120 -22.34 13.14 2.70
N PHE A 121 -21.55 14.23 2.68
CA PHE A 121 -20.57 14.46 1.62
C PHE A 121 -19.53 13.34 1.52
N LEU A 122 -18.96 12.89 2.65
CA LEU A 122 -17.98 11.80 2.64
C LEU A 122 -18.58 10.50 2.09
N SER A 123 -19.83 10.20 2.42
CA SER A 123 -20.55 9.04 1.88
C SER A 123 -20.74 9.16 0.36
N TYR A 124 -21.07 10.35 -0.14
CA TYR A 124 -21.17 10.61 -1.58
C TYR A 124 -19.82 10.46 -2.29
N ALA A 125 -18.77 11.13 -1.81
CA ALA A 125 -17.46 11.11 -2.43
C ALA A 125 -16.81 9.71 -2.42
N SER A 126 -17.04 8.93 -1.36
CA SER A 126 -16.52 7.55 -1.25
C SER A 126 -17.27 6.53 -2.11
N ALA A 127 -18.48 6.85 -2.60
CA ALA A 127 -19.19 6.02 -3.56
C ALA A 127 -18.60 6.12 -4.98
N CYS A 128 -17.86 7.19 -5.29
CA CYS A 128 -17.20 7.35 -6.57
C CYS A 128 -15.93 6.47 -6.66
N PRO A 129 -15.68 5.80 -7.81
CA PRO A 129 -14.44 5.08 -8.05
C PRO A 129 -13.19 5.95 -7.84
N PHE A 130 -12.19 5.42 -7.13
CA PHE A 130 -10.93 6.11 -6.92
C PHE A 130 -10.00 5.92 -8.12
N LEU A 131 -9.75 6.99 -8.87
CA LEU A 131 -8.94 6.93 -10.09
C LEU A 131 -8.16 8.22 -10.28
N SER A 132 -6.83 8.14 -10.38
CA SER A 132 -6.03 9.34 -10.66
C SER A 132 -6.26 9.83 -12.09
N GLU A 133 -6.22 11.15 -12.29
CA GLU A 133 -6.51 11.79 -13.57
C GLU A 133 -5.65 11.24 -14.72
N LYS A 134 -4.38 10.91 -14.45
CA LYS A 134 -3.48 10.27 -15.41
C LYS A 134 -3.97 8.88 -15.80
N HIS A 135 -4.41 8.07 -14.85
CA HIS A 135 -4.95 6.73 -15.13
C HIS A 135 -6.27 6.82 -15.89
N ALA A 136 -7.17 7.72 -15.49
CA ALA A 136 -8.43 7.98 -16.18
C ALA A 136 -8.20 8.31 -17.67
N ARG A 137 -7.29 9.26 -17.96
CA ARG A 137 -6.90 9.59 -19.34
C ARG A 137 -6.34 8.40 -20.12
N ASN A 138 -5.47 7.62 -19.49
CA ASN A 138 -4.86 6.46 -20.14
C ASN A 138 -5.90 5.37 -20.44
N ILE A 139 -6.89 5.18 -19.57
CA ILE A 139 -8.00 4.25 -19.81
C ILE A 139 -8.79 4.69 -21.04
N VAL A 140 -9.23 5.96 -21.10
CA VAL A 140 -9.99 6.46 -22.25
C VAL A 140 -9.17 6.36 -23.54
N ARG A 141 -7.89 6.78 -23.53
CA ARG A 141 -7.00 6.65 -24.70
C ARG A 141 -6.82 5.21 -25.14
N SER A 142 -6.59 4.29 -24.20
CA SER A 142 -6.41 2.87 -24.53
C SER A 142 -7.69 2.26 -25.09
N LEU A 143 -8.84 2.61 -24.51
CA LEU A 143 -10.15 2.19 -25.00
C LEU A 143 -10.39 2.71 -26.42
N LEU A 144 -10.13 3.99 -26.68
CA LEU A 144 -10.24 4.58 -28.01
C LEU A 144 -9.27 3.96 -29.01
N HIS A 145 -8.01 3.71 -28.62
CA HIS A 145 -7.03 3.05 -29.48
C HIS A 145 -7.43 1.60 -29.82
N CYS A 146 -8.05 0.87 -28.89
CA CYS A 146 -8.57 -0.47 -29.17
C CYS A 146 -9.75 -0.45 -30.17
N ILE A 147 -10.54 0.62 -30.18
CA ILE A 147 -11.69 0.79 -31.08
C ILE A 147 -11.24 1.36 -32.45
N TYR A 148 -10.34 2.34 -32.44
CA TYR A 148 -9.80 3.05 -33.59
C TYR A 148 -8.26 3.00 -33.61
N PRO A 149 -7.66 1.85 -33.95
CA PRO A 149 -6.20 1.66 -33.86
C PRO A 149 -5.36 2.51 -34.83
N TYR A 150 -6.00 3.12 -35.83
CA TYR A 150 -5.34 3.92 -36.87
C TYR A 150 -5.67 5.42 -36.81
N GLU A 151 -6.42 5.87 -35.79
CA GLU A 151 -6.67 7.29 -35.57
C GLU A 151 -5.57 7.90 -34.68
N ASP A 152 -5.28 9.18 -34.91
CA ASP A 152 -4.37 9.94 -34.05
C ASP A 152 -4.94 10.10 -32.63
N ASP A 153 -4.05 10.30 -31.65
CA ASP A 153 -4.44 10.51 -30.27
C ASP A 153 -5.36 11.74 -30.15
N ARG A 154 -6.56 11.53 -29.60
CA ARG A 154 -7.54 12.59 -29.40
C ARG A 154 -7.00 13.68 -28.47
N THR A 155 -7.36 14.92 -28.79
CA THR A 155 -6.98 16.10 -28.01
C THR A 155 -7.77 16.17 -26.71
N ILE A 156 -7.13 16.55 -25.61
CA ILE A 156 -7.81 16.69 -24.32
C ILE A 156 -8.19 18.13 -24.10
N ILE A 157 -9.47 18.37 -23.86
CA ILE A 157 -10.04 19.68 -23.52
C ILE A 157 -10.37 19.66 -22.03
N ASP A 158 -9.69 20.49 -21.25
CA ASP A 158 -9.95 20.64 -19.82
C ASP A 158 -10.89 21.84 -19.59
N LEU A 159 -12.14 21.55 -19.21
CA LEU A 159 -13.19 22.56 -18.98
C LEU A 159 -13.28 23.02 -17.52
N THR A 160 -12.33 22.59 -16.66
CA THR A 160 -12.28 22.92 -15.23
C THR A 160 -12.27 24.44 -14.93
N VAL A 161 -12.00 25.27 -15.93
CA VAL A 161 -11.67 26.70 -15.81
C VAL A 161 -12.81 27.58 -15.27
N ASN A 162 -14.06 27.10 -15.19
CA ASN A 162 -15.20 27.95 -14.77
C ASN A 162 -15.77 27.69 -13.36
N SER A 163 -15.33 26.66 -12.63
CA SER A 163 -15.98 26.25 -11.37
C SER A 163 -15.11 26.48 -10.12
N ILE A 164 -13.80 26.71 -10.30
CA ILE A 164 -12.84 26.74 -9.20
C ILE A 164 -11.80 27.85 -9.44
N GLN A 165 -12.16 29.10 -9.14
CA GLN A 165 -11.11 30.05 -8.75
C GLN A 165 -10.66 29.63 -7.34
N PRO A 166 -9.40 29.19 -7.15
CA PRO A 166 -8.87 29.18 -5.80
C PRO A 166 -8.86 30.64 -5.36
N GLU A 167 -9.72 31.02 -4.41
CA GLU A 167 -9.50 32.26 -3.69
C GLU A 167 -8.04 32.24 -3.26
N LYS A 168 -7.26 33.21 -3.76
CA LYS A 168 -5.93 33.47 -3.23
C LYS A 168 -6.16 33.82 -1.77
N ILE A 169 -5.96 32.85 -0.87
CA ILE A 169 -5.81 33.15 0.54
C ILE A 169 -4.59 34.05 0.60
N GLU A 170 -4.80 35.36 0.74
CA GLU A 170 -3.72 36.28 1.07
C GLU A 170 -3.14 35.81 2.40
N GLU A 171 -1.94 35.23 2.36
CA GLU A 171 -1.23 34.80 3.54
C GLU A 171 -0.92 36.03 4.41
N SER A 172 -1.80 36.32 5.36
CA SER A 172 -1.57 37.36 6.36
C SER A 172 -0.37 36.99 7.25
N GLU A 173 0.28 37.99 7.84
CA GLU A 173 1.37 37.79 8.81
C GLU A 173 0.95 36.92 10.01
N SER A 174 -0.33 36.98 10.42
CA SER A 174 -0.90 36.12 11.45
C SER A 174 -0.96 34.64 11.04
N THR A 175 -1.18 34.38 9.74
CA THR A 175 -1.19 33.03 9.16
C THR A 175 0.21 32.42 9.16
N ARG A 176 1.25 33.23 8.95
CA ARG A 176 2.67 32.79 9.06
C ARG A 176 3.09 32.47 10.50
N ALA A 177 2.65 33.26 11.48
CA ALA A 177 2.89 32.96 12.90
C ALA A 177 2.25 31.63 13.32
N ASN A 178 1.02 31.36 12.87
CA ASN A 178 0.34 30.07 13.09
C ASN A 178 1.03 28.91 12.37
N TYR A 179 1.57 29.13 11.16
CA TYR A 179 2.31 28.12 10.42
C TYR A 179 3.57 27.65 11.16
N ALA A 180 4.34 28.56 11.76
CA ALA A 180 5.52 28.22 12.56
C ALA A 180 5.16 27.32 13.75
N LEU A 181 4.07 27.64 14.47
CA LEU A 181 3.58 26.82 15.59
C LEU A 181 3.12 25.43 15.14
N LEU A 182 2.44 25.33 13.99
CA LEU A 182 2.03 24.05 13.41
C LEU A 182 3.23 23.19 13.01
N LEU A 183 4.28 23.80 12.46
CA LEU A 183 5.53 23.10 12.16
C LEU A 183 6.21 22.58 13.43
N GLU A 184 6.31 23.40 14.48
CA GLU A 184 6.88 22.98 15.76
C GLU A 184 6.10 21.81 16.35
N LYS A 185 4.77 21.89 16.35
CA LYS A 185 3.89 20.80 16.79
C LYS A 185 4.14 19.51 15.99
N ARG A 186 4.25 19.61 14.66
CA ARG A 186 4.57 18.47 13.78
C ARG A 186 5.90 17.82 14.16
N TYR A 187 6.96 18.60 14.31
CA TYR A 187 8.27 18.07 14.68
C TYR A 187 8.25 17.42 16.07
N SER A 188 7.47 17.96 17.00
CA SER A 188 7.29 17.35 18.33
C SER A 188 6.63 15.96 18.23
N TYR A 189 5.60 15.79 17.40
CA TYR A 189 4.98 14.48 17.19
C TYR A 189 5.94 13.50 16.51
N GLU A 190 6.74 13.96 15.55
CA GLU A 190 7.73 13.11 14.88
C GLU A 190 8.83 12.64 15.85
N GLN A 191 9.33 13.53 16.69
CA GLN A 191 10.31 13.17 17.74
C GLN A 191 9.72 12.19 18.74
N ASN A 192 8.50 12.44 19.23
CA ASN A 192 7.80 11.55 20.15
C ASN A 192 7.48 10.20 19.51
N PHE A 193 7.10 10.18 18.24
CA PHE A 193 6.89 8.95 17.47
C PHE A 193 8.15 8.08 17.44
N ARG A 194 9.31 8.67 17.07
CA ARG A 194 10.59 7.97 17.07
C ARG A 194 10.93 7.43 18.46
N LYS A 195 10.85 8.28 19.49
CA LYS A 195 11.15 7.90 20.88
C LYS A 195 10.29 6.72 21.35
N ASN A 196 8.98 6.76 21.09
CA ASN A 196 8.08 5.68 21.52
C ASN A 196 8.36 4.36 20.78
N ILE A 197 8.79 4.39 19.53
CA ILE A 197 9.24 3.18 18.82
C ILE A 197 10.54 2.64 19.42
N MET A 198 11.53 3.51 19.67
CA MET A 198 12.79 3.15 20.33
C MET A 198 12.57 2.50 21.69
N GLU A 199 11.54 2.94 22.42
CA GLU A 199 11.18 2.41 23.74
C GLU A 199 10.26 1.17 23.65
N GLY A 200 9.74 0.84 22.46
CA GLY A 200 8.77 -0.24 22.29
C GLY A 200 7.37 0.09 22.81
N ASN A 201 7.05 1.38 23.01
CA ASN A 201 5.75 1.86 23.44
C ASN A 201 4.76 1.96 22.27
N GLN A 202 4.20 0.80 21.90
CA GLN A 202 3.29 0.64 20.77
C GLN A 202 2.09 1.62 20.79
N ARG A 203 1.38 1.73 21.93
CA ARG A 203 0.17 2.54 22.02
C ARG A 203 0.48 4.03 21.78
N ALA A 204 1.53 4.54 22.41
CA ALA A 204 1.93 5.93 22.23
C ALA A 204 2.52 6.18 20.83
N ALA A 205 3.23 5.22 20.25
CA ALA A 205 3.73 5.33 18.88
C ALA A 205 2.58 5.45 17.87
N LEU A 206 1.54 4.62 17.98
CA LEU A 206 0.35 4.70 17.11
C LEU A 206 -0.39 6.04 17.28
N LEU A 207 -0.56 6.51 18.51
CA LEU A 207 -1.19 7.82 18.76
C LEU A 207 -0.41 8.96 18.09
N ASN A 208 0.92 8.96 18.20
CA ASN A 208 1.75 9.97 17.53
C ASN A 208 1.66 9.86 16.00
N LEU A 209 1.58 8.65 15.45
CA LEU A 209 1.37 8.44 14.01
C LEU A 209 0.06 9.09 13.54
N ALA A 210 -1.05 8.81 14.24
CA ALA A 210 -2.34 9.41 13.95
C ALA A 210 -2.31 10.95 14.03
N ASN A 211 -1.65 11.50 15.06
CA ASN A 211 -1.51 12.96 15.21
C ASN A 211 -0.70 13.58 14.06
N MET A 212 0.39 12.94 13.62
CA MET A 212 1.17 13.40 12.46
C MET A 212 0.35 13.39 11.17
N GLU A 213 -0.60 12.47 11.02
CA GLU A 213 -1.48 12.40 9.85
C GLU A 213 -2.59 13.46 9.91
N GLN A 214 -3.18 13.67 11.09
CA GLN A 214 -4.30 14.58 11.28
C GLN A 214 -3.88 16.06 11.30
N ASP A 215 -2.78 16.43 11.97
CA ASP A 215 -2.40 17.85 12.11
C ASP A 215 -1.73 18.43 10.85
N VAL A 216 -1.21 17.57 9.97
CA VAL A 216 -0.57 17.97 8.70
C VAL A 216 -1.60 18.19 7.57
N SER A 217 -2.86 17.81 7.80
CA SER A 217 -3.98 18.09 6.89
C SER A 217 -4.11 19.57 6.52
N TYR A 218 -3.77 20.49 7.42
CA TYR A 218 -3.83 21.93 7.15
C TYR A 218 -2.79 22.41 6.11
N LEU A 219 -1.72 21.63 5.90
CA LEU A 219 -0.72 21.92 4.87
C LEU A 219 -1.10 21.35 3.49
N LYS A 220 -2.04 20.40 3.45
CA LYS A 220 -2.63 19.91 2.20
C LYS A 220 -3.75 20.87 1.79
N ARG A 221 -3.76 21.31 0.53
CA ARG A 221 -4.73 22.26 -0.03
C ARG A 221 -6.16 21.68 -0.24
N ILE A 222 -6.59 20.72 0.58
CA ILE A 222 -7.77 19.83 0.46
C ILE A 222 -7.43 18.49 -0.20
N GLY A 223 -7.65 17.41 0.55
CA GLY A 223 -7.59 16.02 0.11
C GLY A 223 -6.19 15.48 -0.20
N SER A 224 -6.08 14.17 -0.46
CA SER A 224 -4.86 13.53 -0.95
C SER A 224 -5.14 12.43 -1.96
N THR A 225 -4.18 12.13 -2.83
CA THR A 225 -4.27 10.96 -3.71
C THR A 225 -3.79 9.71 -2.97
N LEU A 226 -4.26 8.53 -3.38
CA LEU A 226 -3.76 7.25 -2.87
C LEU A 226 -2.24 7.13 -3.08
N GLU A 227 -1.72 7.66 -4.18
CA GLU A 227 -0.28 7.73 -4.47
C GLU A 227 0.46 8.58 -3.42
N ASN A 228 -0.10 9.74 -3.03
CA ASN A 228 0.47 10.57 -1.97
C ASN A 228 0.42 9.87 -0.61
N GLU A 229 -0.61 9.09 -0.30
CA GLU A 229 -0.66 8.29 0.93
C GLU A 229 0.37 7.16 0.91
N LYS A 230 0.63 6.53 -0.24
CA LYS A 230 1.74 5.56 -0.41
C LYS A 230 3.10 6.22 -0.17
N ILE A 231 3.30 7.46 -0.63
CA ILE A 231 4.52 8.25 -0.33
C ILE A 231 4.61 8.53 1.18
N GLY A 232 3.52 8.97 1.80
CA GLY A 232 3.45 9.19 3.25
C GLY A 232 3.80 7.93 4.05
N ALA A 233 3.31 6.76 3.63
CA ALA A 233 3.67 5.49 4.23
C ALA A 233 5.17 5.16 4.10
N ALA A 234 5.81 5.48 2.97
CA ALA A 234 7.25 5.29 2.78
C ALA A 234 8.09 6.17 3.72
N ILE A 235 7.64 7.41 3.98
CA ILE A 235 8.27 8.32 4.95
C ILE A 235 8.13 7.73 6.35
N SER A 236 6.91 7.39 6.78
CA SER A 236 6.66 6.78 8.09
C SER A 236 7.47 5.49 8.28
N ARG A 237 7.57 4.65 7.25
CA ARG A 237 8.36 3.41 7.25
C ARG A 237 9.84 3.66 7.50
N THR A 238 10.42 4.65 6.83
CA THR A 238 11.83 4.99 7.01
C THR A 238 12.08 5.50 8.42
N THR A 239 11.24 6.43 8.91
CA THR A 239 11.36 7.00 10.26
C THR A 239 11.19 5.92 11.34
N ALA A 240 10.21 5.03 11.19
CA ALA A 240 9.96 3.92 12.11
C ALA A 240 11.12 2.90 12.13
N ARG A 241 11.65 2.53 10.95
CA ARG A 241 12.78 1.61 10.83
C ARG A 241 14.02 2.16 11.54
N LEU A 242 14.38 3.42 11.29
CA LEU A 242 15.52 4.06 11.95
C LEU A 242 15.33 4.14 13.46
N ALA A 243 14.14 4.54 13.91
CA ALA A 243 13.81 4.56 15.33
C ALA A 243 13.89 3.17 15.98
N ALA A 244 13.42 2.13 15.30
CA ALA A 244 13.51 0.77 15.83
C ALA A 244 14.98 0.30 15.96
N MET A 245 15.81 0.61 14.96
CA MET A 245 17.25 0.32 14.99
C MET A 245 17.96 1.10 16.11
N ASP A 246 17.64 2.38 16.30
CA ASP A 246 18.12 3.19 17.42
C ASP A 246 17.65 2.62 18.78
N GLY A 247 16.50 1.92 18.79
CA GLY A 247 15.99 1.15 19.93
C GLY A 247 16.70 -0.19 20.18
N GLY A 248 17.70 -0.54 19.37
CA GLY A 248 18.50 -1.75 19.47
C GLY A 248 18.04 -2.91 18.57
N LEU A 249 17.00 -2.72 17.75
CA LEU A 249 16.50 -3.78 16.88
C LEU A 249 17.57 -4.21 15.84
N PRO A 250 17.82 -5.53 15.64
CA PRO A 250 18.69 -6.00 14.58
C PRO A 250 18.27 -5.48 13.20
N GLY A 251 19.26 -5.07 12.39
CA GLY A 251 19.02 -4.52 11.06
C GLY A 251 18.24 -5.47 10.14
N ILE A 252 18.50 -6.78 10.24
CA ILE A 252 17.81 -7.81 9.44
C ILE A 252 16.31 -7.86 9.78
N THR A 253 15.97 -7.92 11.08
CA THR A 253 14.57 -7.89 11.52
C THR A 253 13.90 -6.57 11.11
N ALA A 254 14.65 -5.45 11.20
CA ALA A 254 14.13 -4.14 10.84
C ALA A 254 13.80 -4.03 9.34
N ASP A 255 14.66 -4.59 8.48
CA ASP A 255 14.48 -4.62 7.03
C ASP A 255 13.28 -5.47 6.61
N GLN A 256 13.04 -6.58 7.29
CA GLN A 256 11.91 -7.46 6.96
C GLN A 256 10.57 -6.85 7.28
N ILE A 257 10.43 -6.22 8.45
CA ILE A 257 9.23 -5.48 8.81
C ILE A 257 8.98 -4.37 7.77
N SER A 258 10.03 -3.69 7.32
CA SER A 258 9.98 -2.68 6.26
C SER A 258 9.53 -3.27 4.92
N ASN A 259 10.10 -4.40 4.51
CA ASN A 259 9.75 -5.08 3.26
C ASN A 259 8.31 -5.61 3.28
N GLN A 260 7.85 -6.14 4.41
CA GLN A 260 6.46 -6.56 4.56
C GLN A 260 5.50 -5.38 4.42
N ASN A 261 5.79 -4.25 5.09
CA ASN A 261 5.00 -3.03 4.91
C ASN A 261 5.03 -2.53 3.45
N THR A 262 6.16 -2.65 2.75
CA THR A 262 6.27 -2.29 1.34
C THR A 262 5.31 -3.12 0.47
N LYS A 263 5.25 -4.44 0.68
CA LYS A 263 4.30 -5.31 -0.02
C LYS A 263 2.85 -4.93 0.30
N ASP A 264 2.54 -4.76 1.58
CA ASP A 264 1.19 -4.43 2.06
C ASP A 264 0.72 -3.08 1.47
N THR A 265 1.59 -2.06 1.44
CA THR A 265 1.29 -0.72 0.89
C THR A 265 1.22 -0.67 -0.63
N LEU A 266 1.98 -1.49 -1.35
CA LEU A 266 1.88 -1.58 -2.81
C LEU A 266 0.57 -2.25 -3.24
N ALA A 267 0.17 -3.31 -2.55
CA ALA A 267 -1.06 -4.05 -2.80
C ALA A 267 -2.34 -3.30 -2.35
N ALA A 268 -2.20 -2.25 -1.53
CA ALA A 268 -3.31 -1.45 -1.03
C ALA A 268 -4.11 -0.79 -2.16
N ARG A 269 -5.45 -0.94 -2.06
CA ARG A 269 -6.44 -0.34 -2.97
C ARG A 269 -7.17 0.83 -2.33
N THR A 270 -7.17 0.90 -1.00
CA THR A 270 -7.83 1.96 -0.23
C THR A 270 -6.85 2.64 0.74
N VAL A 271 -7.23 3.79 1.29
CA VAL A 271 -6.47 4.47 2.35
C VAL A 271 -6.44 3.64 3.62
N ASP A 272 -7.57 3.05 3.99
CA ASP A 272 -7.66 2.20 5.16
C ASP A 272 -6.68 1.02 5.09
N ASP A 273 -6.45 0.46 3.90
CA ASP A 273 -5.43 -0.59 3.72
C ASP A 273 -4.02 -0.05 4.02
N ILE A 274 -3.72 1.18 3.57
CA ILE A 274 -2.43 1.83 3.84
C ILE A 274 -2.29 2.14 5.34
N LEU A 275 -3.32 2.68 5.98
CA LEU A 275 -3.31 2.99 7.42
C LEU A 275 -3.13 1.71 8.23
N ARG A 276 -3.90 0.65 7.96
CA ARG A 276 -3.73 -0.67 8.59
C ARG A 276 -2.32 -1.23 8.37
N ALA A 277 -1.77 -1.08 7.16
CA ALA A 277 -0.39 -1.52 6.88
C ALA A 277 0.63 -0.73 7.71
N LYS A 278 0.45 0.58 7.89
CA LYS A 278 1.30 1.41 8.75
C LYS A 278 1.16 1.01 10.22
N GLU A 279 -0.05 0.86 10.73
CA GLU A 279 -0.30 0.44 12.11
C GLU A 279 0.33 -0.92 12.41
N LYS A 280 0.11 -1.90 11.53
CA LYS A 280 0.71 -3.25 11.61
C LYS A 280 2.23 -3.19 11.66
N MET A 281 2.83 -2.34 10.84
CA MET A 281 4.28 -2.11 10.84
C MET A 281 4.77 -1.53 12.17
N ILE A 282 4.10 -0.52 12.72
CA ILE A 282 4.46 0.07 14.02
C ILE A 282 4.34 -0.96 15.15
N CYS A 283 3.25 -1.73 15.15
CA CYS A 283 3.07 -2.81 16.13
C CYS A 283 4.21 -3.83 16.05
N SER A 284 4.58 -4.25 14.85
CA SER A 284 5.66 -5.20 14.61
C SER A 284 7.01 -4.65 15.09
N TYR A 285 7.33 -3.39 14.78
CA TYR A 285 8.55 -2.75 15.26
C TYR A 285 8.59 -2.65 16.79
N CYS A 286 7.55 -2.13 17.43
CA CYS A 286 7.53 -1.99 18.88
C CYS A 286 7.60 -3.36 19.58
N ALA A 287 6.91 -4.37 19.08
CA ALA A 287 6.98 -5.73 19.63
C ALA A 287 8.40 -6.31 19.49
N ALA A 288 9.02 -6.18 18.32
CA ALA A 288 10.36 -6.69 18.08
C ALA A 288 11.43 -5.94 18.90
N VAL A 289 11.31 -4.62 19.07
CA VAL A 289 12.18 -3.82 19.95
C VAL A 289 12.07 -4.29 21.40
N ARG A 290 10.85 -4.50 21.92
CA ARG A 290 10.66 -5.03 23.29
C ARG A 290 11.31 -6.40 23.44
N ALA A 291 11.02 -7.33 22.53
CA ALA A 291 11.59 -8.67 22.55
C ALA A 291 13.13 -8.64 22.50
N THR A 292 13.70 -7.72 21.72
CA THR A 292 15.16 -7.54 21.63
C THR A 292 15.75 -7.04 22.94
N LYS A 293 15.10 -6.11 23.63
CA LYS A 293 15.54 -5.57 24.94
C LYS A 293 15.40 -6.56 26.09
N GLU A 294 14.38 -7.42 26.02
CA GLU A 294 14.13 -8.47 27.01
C GLU A 294 15.00 -9.72 26.77
N SER A 295 15.62 -9.83 25.59
CA SER A 295 16.46 -10.96 25.24
C SER A 295 17.76 -10.99 26.05
N GLN A 296 18.14 -12.19 26.49
CA GLN A 296 19.44 -12.44 27.10
C GLN A 296 20.61 -12.42 26.10
N TYR A 297 20.31 -12.42 24.80
CA TYR A 297 21.31 -12.47 23.74
C TYR A 297 21.63 -11.07 23.20
N SER A 298 22.89 -10.85 22.82
CA SER A 298 23.29 -9.64 22.10
C SER A 298 22.62 -9.54 20.74
N VAL A 299 22.47 -8.32 20.23
CA VAL A 299 21.94 -8.02 18.89
C VAL A 299 22.62 -8.84 17.80
N LEU A 300 23.95 -9.02 17.89
CA LEU A 300 24.70 -9.86 16.97
C LEU A 300 24.24 -11.32 17.02
N VAL A 301 24.12 -11.91 18.21
CA VAL A 301 23.68 -13.31 18.37
C VAL A 301 22.23 -13.49 17.94
N GLN A 302 21.35 -12.53 18.26
CA GLN A 302 19.97 -12.53 17.77
C GLN A 302 19.91 -12.51 16.23
N SER A 303 20.77 -11.72 15.58
CA SER A 303 20.86 -11.67 14.11
C SER A 303 21.28 -13.02 13.52
N VAL A 304 22.20 -13.73 14.17
CA VAL A 304 22.67 -15.05 13.72
C VAL A 304 21.59 -16.12 13.90
N LEU A 305 20.91 -16.11 15.06
CA LEU A 305 19.79 -17.02 15.31
C LEU A 305 18.69 -16.82 14.27
N TYR A 306 18.40 -15.56 13.95
CA TYR A 306 17.45 -15.17 12.92
C TYR A 306 17.83 -15.72 11.54
N GLU A 307 19.08 -15.50 11.10
CA GLU A 307 19.60 -16.00 9.82
C GLU A 307 19.48 -17.52 9.72
N ILE A 308 19.83 -18.23 10.80
CA ILE A 308 19.69 -19.69 10.85
C ILE A 308 18.22 -20.09 10.73
N GLU A 309 17.32 -19.49 11.50
CA GLU A 309 15.90 -19.87 11.48
C GLU A 309 15.25 -19.74 10.10
N HIS A 310 15.65 -18.72 9.32
CA HIS A 310 14.99 -18.40 8.04
C HIS A 310 15.73 -18.93 6.82
N LYS A 311 17.04 -19.15 6.92
CA LYS A 311 17.88 -19.61 5.81
C LYS A 311 18.48 -21.00 6.04
N PHE A 312 18.11 -21.74 7.10
CA PHE A 312 18.72 -23.04 7.41
C PHE A 312 18.75 -24.04 6.24
N HIS A 313 17.80 -23.98 5.31
CA HIS A 313 17.72 -24.89 4.17
C HIS A 313 18.81 -24.64 3.11
N GLN A 314 19.47 -23.48 3.15
CA GLN A 314 20.50 -23.07 2.20
C GLN A 314 21.89 -23.54 2.64
N ASP A 315 22.86 -23.61 1.73
CA ASP A 315 24.25 -23.89 2.12
C ASP A 315 24.88 -22.65 2.77
N ILE A 316 24.84 -22.60 4.10
CA ILE A 316 25.36 -21.47 4.90
C ILE A 316 26.69 -21.88 5.51
N SER A 317 27.77 -21.20 5.11
CA SER A 317 29.04 -21.27 5.81
C SER A 317 29.15 -20.22 6.91
N LEU A 318 30.09 -20.43 7.84
CA LEU A 318 30.40 -19.43 8.85
C LEU A 318 30.93 -18.13 8.23
N SER A 319 31.58 -18.25 7.07
CA SER A 319 32.08 -17.09 6.32
C SER A 319 30.94 -16.21 5.85
N ASP A 320 29.86 -16.84 5.38
CA ASP A 320 28.70 -16.12 4.84
C ASP A 320 28.01 -15.35 5.96
N LEU A 321 27.77 -15.99 7.11
CA LEU A 321 27.22 -15.32 8.30
C LEU A 321 28.08 -14.16 8.79
N ALA A 322 29.41 -14.33 8.81
CA ALA A 322 30.33 -13.31 9.28
C ALA A 322 30.38 -12.10 8.31
N ASN A 323 30.40 -12.38 7.00
CA ASN A 323 30.41 -11.36 5.96
C ASN A 323 29.09 -10.58 5.93
N GLU A 324 27.95 -11.29 5.97
CA GLU A 324 26.61 -10.69 5.98
C GLU A 324 26.42 -9.74 7.17
N LEU A 325 26.97 -10.11 8.33
CA LEU A 325 26.87 -9.33 9.57
C LEU A 325 28.05 -8.36 9.78
N ALA A 326 28.93 -8.21 8.79
CA ALA A 326 30.11 -7.34 8.81
C ALA A 326 31.01 -7.53 10.06
N VAL A 327 31.23 -8.77 10.49
CA VAL A 327 32.08 -9.12 11.63
C VAL A 327 33.14 -10.15 11.24
N SER A 328 34.23 -10.25 12.02
CA SER A 328 35.19 -11.33 11.81
C SER A 328 34.63 -12.69 12.28
N LYS A 329 34.97 -13.78 11.57
CA LYS A 329 34.56 -15.16 11.93
C LYS A 329 34.92 -15.51 13.38
N ASN A 330 36.13 -15.14 13.82
CA ASN A 330 36.61 -15.45 15.16
C ASN A 330 35.81 -14.72 16.23
N TYR A 331 35.47 -13.44 16.00
CA TYR A 331 34.61 -12.68 16.89
C TYR A 331 33.21 -13.29 16.97
N LEU A 332 32.63 -13.63 15.82
CA LEU A 332 31.31 -14.26 15.73
C LEU A 332 31.26 -15.59 16.49
N ILE A 333 32.22 -16.51 16.25
CA ILE A 333 32.29 -17.79 16.98
C ILE A 333 32.39 -17.55 18.48
N LYS A 334 33.32 -16.68 18.90
CA LYS A 334 33.57 -16.43 20.32
C LYS A 334 32.31 -15.88 20.98
N ARG A 335 31.70 -14.85 20.39
CA ARG A 335 30.52 -14.20 20.96
C ARG A 335 29.33 -15.16 21.03
N PHE A 336 29.03 -15.86 19.92
CA PHE A 336 27.92 -16.79 19.86
C PHE A 336 28.11 -17.96 20.83
N LYS A 337 29.32 -18.52 20.93
CA LYS A 337 29.61 -19.60 21.89
C LYS A 337 29.51 -19.16 23.34
N THR A 338 29.92 -17.93 23.67
CA THR A 338 29.78 -17.39 25.03
C THR A 338 28.31 -17.27 25.44
N GLU A 339 27.43 -16.87 24.53
CA GLU A 339 26.02 -16.61 24.84
C GLU A 339 25.12 -17.85 24.67
N VAL A 340 25.35 -18.66 23.63
CA VAL A 340 24.50 -19.81 23.26
C VAL A 340 25.08 -21.15 23.73
N GLY A 341 26.37 -21.19 24.07
CA GLY A 341 27.07 -22.39 24.55
C GLY A 341 27.65 -23.30 23.45
N MET A 342 27.36 -23.02 22.18
CA MET A 342 27.85 -23.78 21.02
C MET A 342 28.26 -22.85 19.88
N THR A 343 28.91 -23.38 18.84
CA THR A 343 29.26 -22.57 17.65
C THR A 343 28.04 -22.36 16.73
N PRO A 344 28.02 -21.31 15.88
CA PRO A 344 26.92 -21.09 14.93
C PRO A 344 26.62 -22.29 14.02
N ILE A 345 27.66 -22.99 13.53
CA ILE A 345 27.51 -24.15 12.65
C ILE A 345 26.95 -25.37 13.38
N GLN A 346 27.35 -25.57 14.65
CA GLN A 346 26.75 -26.62 15.49
C GLN A 346 25.27 -26.34 15.72
N TYR A 347 24.93 -25.10 16.05
CA TYR A 347 23.53 -24.69 16.24
C TYR A 347 22.70 -24.88 14.97
N LEU A 348 23.22 -24.46 13.80
CA LEU A 348 22.57 -24.68 12.50
C LEU A 348 22.32 -26.16 12.24
N THR A 349 23.33 -27.00 12.50
CA THR A 349 23.21 -28.46 12.32
C THR A 349 22.11 -29.03 13.22
N ASP A 350 22.10 -28.67 14.51
CA ASP A 350 21.08 -29.12 15.45
C ASP A 350 19.67 -28.63 15.07
N PHE A 351 19.56 -27.38 14.59
CA PHE A 351 18.29 -26.82 14.11
C PHE A 351 17.75 -27.60 12.91
N ARG A 352 18.60 -27.88 11.91
CA ARG A 352 18.24 -28.70 10.74
C ARG A 352 17.77 -30.09 11.13
N LEU A 353 18.46 -30.75 12.06
CA LEU A 353 18.09 -32.09 12.52
C LEU A 353 16.77 -32.10 13.29
N LYS A 354 16.49 -31.06 14.10
CA LYS A 354 15.18 -30.91 14.77
C LYS A 354 14.05 -30.69 13.77
N ARG A 355 14.25 -29.86 12.74
CA ARG A 355 13.28 -29.69 11.64
C ARG A 355 13.07 -30.99 10.88
N ALA A 356 14.13 -31.74 10.62
CA ALA A 356 14.03 -33.07 10.01
C ALA A 356 13.20 -34.04 10.87
N ALA A 357 13.37 -34.02 12.19
CA ALA A 357 12.60 -34.86 13.10
C ALA A 357 11.09 -34.54 13.05
N MET A 358 10.72 -33.26 12.91
CA MET A 358 9.32 -32.84 12.70
C MET A 358 8.77 -33.40 11.38
N LEU A 359 9.49 -33.19 10.26
CA LEU A 359 9.08 -33.70 8.93
C LEU A 359 9.03 -35.24 8.87
N LEU A 360 9.89 -35.94 9.63
CA LEU A 360 9.85 -37.39 9.72
C LEU A 360 8.57 -37.91 10.39
N ALA A 361 7.97 -37.13 11.30
CA ALA A 361 6.72 -37.47 11.98
C ALA A 361 5.48 -37.21 11.12
N GLU A 362 5.58 -36.40 10.07
CA GLU A 362 4.45 -36.12 9.15
C GLU A 362 4.25 -37.20 8.07
N HIS A 363 5.22 -38.11 7.89
CA HIS A 363 5.16 -39.27 6.97
C HIS A 363 4.95 -38.96 5.46
N THR A 364 5.03 -37.72 5.02
CA THR A 364 4.77 -37.32 3.63
C THR A 364 5.98 -37.44 2.69
N LEU A 365 7.20 -37.33 3.21
CA LEU A 365 8.41 -37.20 2.41
C LEU A 365 9.34 -38.43 2.53
N SER A 366 10.14 -38.72 1.50
CA SER A 366 11.24 -39.69 1.59
C SER A 366 12.37 -39.15 2.49
N ILE A 367 13.20 -40.02 3.05
CA ILE A 367 14.33 -39.59 3.89
C ILE A 367 15.30 -38.70 3.10
N GLN A 368 15.56 -39.03 1.83
CA GLN A 368 16.38 -38.21 0.92
C GLN A 368 15.78 -36.82 0.69
N ASN A 369 14.46 -36.73 0.48
CA ASN A 369 13.81 -35.44 0.28
C ASN A 369 13.85 -34.59 1.55
N ILE A 370 13.67 -35.19 2.72
CA ILE A 370 13.82 -34.48 4.00
C ILE A 370 15.24 -33.94 4.14
N ALA A 371 16.25 -34.78 3.89
CA ALA A 371 17.66 -34.40 3.96
C ALA A 371 17.97 -33.20 3.05
N ASN A 372 17.45 -33.22 1.80
CA ASN A 372 17.55 -32.10 0.86
C ASN A 372 16.86 -30.83 1.38
N VAL A 373 15.60 -30.93 1.83
CA VAL A 373 14.79 -29.78 2.28
C VAL A 373 15.38 -29.10 3.51
N VAL A 374 15.99 -29.86 4.43
CA VAL A 374 16.63 -29.26 5.61
C VAL A 374 18.06 -28.78 5.36
N GLY A 375 18.58 -28.87 4.14
CA GLY A 375 19.92 -28.38 3.78
C GLY A 375 21.08 -29.32 4.16
N ILE A 376 20.84 -30.64 4.19
CA ILE A 376 21.89 -31.68 4.36
C ILE A 376 21.71 -32.73 3.25
N PRO A 377 22.04 -32.40 1.98
CA PRO A 377 21.64 -33.21 0.82
C PRO A 377 22.30 -34.60 0.76
N ASP A 378 23.48 -34.76 1.37
CA ASP A 378 24.12 -36.07 1.51
C ASP A 378 23.36 -36.93 2.55
N SER A 379 22.59 -37.91 2.07
CA SER A 379 21.81 -38.82 2.93
C SER A 379 22.64 -39.66 3.89
N ASN A 380 23.86 -40.06 3.52
CA ASN A 380 24.74 -40.84 4.39
C ASN A 380 25.25 -39.96 5.53
N TYR A 381 25.65 -38.74 5.21
CA TYR A 381 26.06 -37.75 6.20
C TYR A 381 24.90 -37.34 7.12
N PHE A 382 23.72 -37.05 6.54
CA PHE A 382 22.48 -36.77 7.28
C PHE A 382 22.13 -37.91 8.25
N THR A 383 22.15 -39.16 7.79
CA THR A 383 21.84 -40.33 8.64
C THR A 383 22.82 -40.46 9.80
N LYS A 384 24.12 -40.22 9.56
CA LYS A 384 25.16 -40.23 10.61
C LYS A 384 24.91 -39.12 11.64
N LEU A 385 24.65 -37.90 11.19
CA LEU A 385 24.36 -36.76 12.07
C LEU A 385 23.08 -36.97 12.89
N PHE A 386 22.00 -37.42 12.24
CA PHE A 386 20.73 -37.69 12.90
C PHE A 386 20.86 -38.77 13.96
N LYS A 387 21.54 -39.89 13.63
CA LYS A 387 21.80 -40.97 14.60
C LYS A 387 22.65 -40.50 15.78
N LYS A 388 23.60 -39.59 15.55
CA LYS A 388 24.42 -39.01 16.62
C LYS A 388 23.58 -38.14 17.57
N SER A 389 22.64 -37.35 17.03
CA SER A 389 21.82 -36.40 17.80
C SER A 389 20.64 -37.05 18.51
N PHE A 390 19.95 -37.99 17.86
CA PHE A 390 18.72 -38.63 18.35
C PHE A 390 18.91 -40.09 18.81
N HIS A 391 20.14 -40.61 18.77
CA HIS A 391 20.48 -42.01 19.10
C HIS A 391 19.76 -43.09 18.28
N MET A 392 19.11 -42.73 17.18
CA MET A 392 18.41 -43.63 16.27
C MET A 392 18.51 -43.14 14.83
N THR A 393 18.44 -44.05 13.86
CA THR A 393 18.42 -43.66 12.44
C THR A 393 17.12 -42.93 12.08
N PRO A 394 17.10 -42.07 11.03
CA PRO A 394 15.88 -41.41 10.58
C PRO A 394 14.72 -42.39 10.32
N GLN A 395 15.03 -43.57 9.76
CA GLN A 395 14.04 -44.62 9.51
C GLN A 395 13.49 -45.23 10.81
N GLN A 396 14.34 -45.46 11.81
CA GLN A 396 13.91 -45.91 13.14
C GLN A 396 13.06 -44.85 13.83
N TYR A 397 13.47 -43.57 13.80
CA TYR A 397 12.70 -42.46 14.36
C TYR A 397 11.31 -42.33 13.74
N ARG A 398 11.23 -42.44 12.41
CA ARG A 398 9.95 -42.45 11.70
C ARG A 398 9.02 -43.56 12.19
N LYS A 399 9.56 -44.77 12.41
CA LYS A 399 8.76 -45.91 12.89
C LYS A 399 8.22 -45.71 14.31
N THR A 400 8.92 -44.98 15.18
CA THR A 400 8.48 -44.73 16.56
C THR A 400 7.43 -43.62 16.68
N LYS A 401 7.18 -42.87 15.60
CA LYS A 401 6.14 -41.81 15.53
C LYS A 401 4.86 -42.25 14.82
N ILE A 402 4.78 -43.53 14.45
CA ILE A 402 3.54 -44.15 13.99
C ILE A 402 2.62 -44.29 15.22
N ILE A 403 1.55 -43.51 15.26
CA ILE A 403 0.38 -43.73 16.12
C ILE A 403 -0.74 -44.28 15.24
#